data_AF-A0A972XFG1-F1
#
_entry.id   AF-A0A972XFG1-F1
#
_cell.length_a   1.000
_cell.length_b   1.000
_cell.length_c   1.000
_cell.angle_alpha   90.00
_cell.angle_beta   90.00
_cell.angle_gamma   90.00
#
_symmetry.space_group_name_H-M   'P 1'
#
loop_
_entity.id
_entity.type
_entity.pdbx_description
1 polymer ?
#
loop_
_entity_poly.entity_id
_entity_poly.type
_entity_poly.pdbx_seq_one_letter_code
_entity_poly.pdbx_strand_id
1 'polypeptide(L)' 'LLDNVSSIAWNDLPLDTMEVWTKQVEAVTLEQVSAAFQKYLAMDRMKIVVLGAKNK' A
#
# COMPACT_ATOMS: atom_id res chain seq x y z
N LEU A 1 -4.00 16.58 -4.49
CA LEU A 1 -2.82 16.64 -5.37
C LEU A 1 -1.57 17.09 -4.62
N LEU A 2 -1.62 18.20 -3.85
CA LEU A 2 -0.50 18.60 -2.98
C LEU A 2 -0.06 17.51 -1.99
N ASP A 3 -1.01 16.78 -1.39
CA ASP A 3 -0.72 15.70 -0.42
C ASP A 3 0.08 14.54 -1.01
N ASN A 4 -0.07 14.28 -2.32
CA ASN A 4 0.68 13.22 -3.00
C ASN A 4 2.12 13.66 -3.26
N VAL A 5 2.33 14.94 -3.59
CA VAL A 5 3.65 15.53 -3.86
C VAL A 5 4.44 15.73 -2.57
N SER A 6 3.78 16.11 -1.47
CA SER A 6 4.43 16.24 -0.16
C SER A 6 4.87 14.88 0.40
N SER A 7 4.14 13.80 0.14
CA SER A 7 4.59 12.44 0.48
C SER A 7 5.82 11.99 -0.32
N ILE A 8 5.92 12.35 -1.60
CA ILE A 8 7.07 12.05 -2.47
C ILE A 8 8.33 12.75 -1.97
N ALA A 9 8.22 14.03 -1.62
CA ALA A 9 9.33 14.82 -1.09
C ALA A 9 9.77 14.38 0.32
N TRP A 10 8.86 13.86 1.14
CA TRP A 10 9.17 13.34 2.49
C TRP A 10 9.77 11.93 2.50
N ASN A 11 9.59 11.14 1.44
CA ASN A 11 10.12 9.78 1.33
C ASN A 11 11.33 9.68 0.37
N ASP A 12 11.96 10.81 0.01
CA ASP A 12 13.12 10.88 -0.92
C ASP A 12 12.87 10.18 -2.26
N LEU A 13 11.65 10.26 -2.78
CA LEU A 13 11.29 9.63 -4.04
C LEU A 13 11.74 10.49 -5.25
N PRO A 14 12.20 9.88 -6.37
CA PRO A 14 12.65 10.60 -7.56
C PRO A 14 11.65 11.63 -8.10
N LEU A 15 12.12 12.75 -8.68
CA LEU A 15 11.23 13.84 -9.15
C LEU A 15 10.28 13.44 -10.30
N ASP A 16 10.55 12.33 -10.99
CA ASP A 16 9.70 11.74 -12.03
C ASP A 16 8.63 10.79 -11.48
N THR A 17 8.54 10.65 -10.14
CA THR A 17 7.64 9.69 -9.47
C THR A 17 6.19 9.82 -9.92
N MET A 18 5.70 11.04 -10.21
CA MET A 18 4.30 11.21 -10.65
C MET A 18 4.03 10.66 -12.07
N GLU A 19 5.00 10.72 -12.97
CA GLU A 19 4.86 10.18 -14.33
C GLU A 19 5.14 8.67 -14.36
N VAL A 20 6.15 8.24 -13.60
CA VAL A 20 6.56 6.84 -13.52
C VAL A 20 5.55 5.99 -12.74
N TRP A 21 4.90 6.54 -11.71
CA TRP A 21 3.95 5.80 -10.88
C TRP A 21 2.76 5.28 -11.70
N THR A 22 2.17 6.10 -12.56
CA THR A 22 1.04 5.67 -13.41
C THR A 22 1.46 4.52 -14.32
N LYS A 23 2.63 4.63 -14.97
CA LYS A 23 3.20 3.57 -15.82
C LYS A 23 3.48 2.28 -15.04
N GLN A 24 3.98 2.39 -13.80
CA GLN A 24 4.24 1.24 -12.93
C GLN A 24 2.96 0.54 -12.50
N VAL A 25 1.90 1.30 -12.17
CA VAL A 25 0.59 0.75 -11.81
C VAL A 25 -0.06 0.04 -13.00
N GLU A 26 0.00 0.64 -14.19
CA GLU A 26 -0.50 0.04 -15.43
C GLU A 26 0.23 -1.27 -15.80
N ALA A 27 1.50 -1.39 -15.42
CA ALA A 27 2.31 -2.58 -15.69
C ALA A 27 2.08 -3.75 -14.71
N VAL A 28 1.27 -3.58 -13.65
CA VAL A 28 1.03 -4.62 -12.64
C VAL A 28 0.20 -5.76 -13.21
N THR A 29 0.69 -6.99 -13.08
CA THR A 29 -0.01 -8.21 -13.52
C THR A 29 -0.70 -8.94 -12.36
N LEU A 30 -1.69 -9.78 -12.68
CA LEU A 30 -2.38 -10.63 -11.70
C LEU A 30 -1.42 -11.55 -10.93
N GLU A 31 -0.45 -12.13 -11.63
CA GLU A 31 0.56 -13.02 -11.04
C GLU A 31 1.42 -12.29 -10.01
N GLN A 32 1.82 -11.06 -10.30
CA GLN A 32 2.58 -10.21 -9.37
C GLN A 32 1.75 -9.88 -8.12
N VAL A 33 0.45 -9.62 -8.29
CA VAL A 33 -0.45 -9.40 -7.15
C VAL A 33 -0.53 -10.67 -6.30
N SER A 34 -0.83 -11.82 -6.88
CA SER A 34 -0.91 -13.08 -6.13
C SER A 34 0.40 -13.41 -5.41
N ALA A 35 1.55 -13.25 -6.07
CA ALA A 35 2.86 -13.50 -5.48
C ALA A 35 3.18 -12.52 -4.33
N ALA A 36 2.85 -11.23 -4.48
CA ALA A 36 3.06 -10.23 -3.43
C ALA A 36 2.21 -10.54 -2.18
N PHE A 37 0.94 -10.91 -2.38
CA PHE A 37 0.07 -11.31 -1.28
C PHE A 37 0.61 -12.55 -0.56
N GLN A 38 1.03 -13.58 -1.28
CA GLN A 38 1.64 -14.76 -0.66
C GLN A 38 2.92 -14.44 0.13
N LYS A 39 3.73 -13.49 -0.35
CA LYS A 39 5.00 -13.11 0.27
C LYS A 39 4.83 -12.26 1.52
N TYR A 40 3.89 -11.31 1.51
CA TYR A 40 3.81 -10.27 2.55
C TYR A 40 2.59 -10.44 3.47
N LEU A 41 1.50 -11.06 3.00
CA LEU A 41 0.32 -11.32 3.82
C LEU A 41 0.50 -12.62 4.60
N ALA A 42 0.97 -12.48 5.84
CA ALA A 42 1.14 -13.58 6.77
C ALA A 42 -0.10 -13.72 7.65
N MET A 43 -0.92 -14.75 7.39
CA MET A 43 -2.20 -14.96 8.09
C MET A 43 -2.04 -15.16 9.60
N ASP A 44 -0.96 -15.81 10.01
CA ASP A 44 -0.56 -16.03 11.40
C ASP A 44 -0.21 -14.74 12.16
N ARG A 45 0.05 -13.63 11.44
CA ARG A 45 0.32 -12.31 12.01
C ARG A 45 -0.86 -11.35 11.91
N MET A 46 -2.02 -11.80 11.45
CA MET A 46 -3.22 -10.97 11.30
C MET A 46 -3.83 -10.61 12.66
N LYS A 47 -4.08 -9.32 12.89
CA LYS A 47 -4.74 -8.81 14.10
C LYS A 47 -6.12 -8.28 13.74
N ILE A 48 -7.16 -8.81 14.38
CA ILE A 48 -8.53 -8.34 14.27
C ILE A 48 -8.92 -7.74 15.61
N VAL A 49 -9.30 -6.47 15.63
CA VAL A 49 -9.76 -5.78 16.84
C VAL A 49 -11.26 -5.54 16.70
N VAL A 50 -12.05 -6.15 17.59
CA VAL A 50 -13.49 -5.92 17.67
C VAL A 50 -13.77 -5.05 18.88
N LEU A 51 -14.40 -3.89 18.66
CA LEU A 51 -14.82 -2.99 19.73
C LEU A 51 -16.31 -3.16 20.01
N GLY A 52 -16.67 -3.41 21.27
CA GLY A 52 -18.05 -3.49 21.76
C GLY A 52 -18.23 -2.66 23.02
N ALA A 53 -19.47 -2.26 23.32
CA ALA A 53 -19.79 -1.56 24.56
C ALA A 53 -19.60 -2.50 25.76
N LYS A 54 -19.01 -2.00 26.85
CA LYS A 54 -18.97 -2.72 28.12
C LYS A 54 -20.39 -2.77 28.67
N ASN A 55 -21.02 -3.94 28.70
CA ASN A 55 -22.33 -4.11 29.33
C ASN A 55 -22.25 -3.59 30.79
N LYS A 56 -23.23 -2.77 31.18
CA LYS A 56 -23.35 -2.21 32.54
C LYS A 56 -23.76 -3.28 33.53
#